data_AF-E1AN91-F1
#
_entry.id   AF-E1AN91-F1
#
_cell.length_a   1.000
_cell.length_b   1.000
_cell.length_c   1.000
_cell.angle_alpha   90.00
_cell.angle_beta   90.00
_cell.angle_gamma   90.00
#
_symmetry.space_group_name_H-M   'P 1'
#
loop_
_entity.id
_entity.type
_entity.pdbx_description
1 polymer ?
#
loop_
_entity_poly.entity_id
_entity_poly.type
_entity_poly.pdbx_seq_one_letter_code
_entity_poly.pdbx_strand_id
1 'polypeptide(L)'
;GDGAAAVIIGADPMPEVEKPLFELVSAAQTIIPDSDGAIDLHLREVGLTFHLRKDVPELISKNIEKSLNEAFKPIGISDWDSLFWIAHPGGRAILDQIEAKLALKPEKL
;
A
#
# COMPACT_ATOMS: atom_id res chain seq x y z
N GLY A 1 -12.34 -7.68 -9.66
CA GLY A 1 -12.49 -9.14 -9.69
C GLY A 1 -12.85 -9.62 -8.32
N ASP A 2 -13.40 -10.82 -8.21
CA ASP A 2 -13.94 -11.33 -6.95
C ASP A 2 -12.91 -12.23 -6.27
N GLY A 3 -12.79 -12.12 -4.95
CA GLY A 3 -11.83 -12.89 -4.16
C GLY A 3 -12.01 -12.69 -2.67
N ALA A 4 -11.52 -13.64 -1.89
CA ALA A 4 -11.52 -13.58 -0.42
C ALA A 4 -10.17 -14.04 0.12
N ALA A 5 -9.72 -13.44 1.22
CA ALA A 5 -8.51 -13.81 1.93
C ALA A 5 -8.80 -13.90 3.44
N ALA A 6 -8.09 -14.77 4.14
CA ALA A 6 -8.17 -14.91 5.59
C ALA A 6 -6.75 -14.96 6.18
N VAL A 7 -6.57 -14.34 7.34
CA VAL A 7 -5.29 -14.30 8.07
C VAL A 7 -5.56 -14.57 9.54
N ILE A 8 -4.68 -15.35 10.19
CA ILE A 8 -4.67 -15.53 11.65
C ILE A 8 -3.57 -14.62 12.19
N ILE A 9 -3.95 -13.73 13.11
CA ILE A 9 -3.03 -12.77 13.73
C ILE A 9 -3.04 -13.03 15.23
N GLY A 10 -1.85 -13.15 15.81
CA GLY A 10 -1.63 -13.34 17.23
C GLY A 10 -0.26 -12.78 17.62
N ALA A 11 -0.02 -12.70 18.93
CA ALA A 11 1.27 -12.40 19.52
C ALA A 11 1.74 -13.61 20.35
N ASP A 12 3.03 -13.66 20.68
CA ASP A 12 3.65 -14.72 21.48
C ASP A 12 3.39 -16.13 20.94
N PRO A 13 3.85 -16.43 19.70
CA PRO A 13 3.56 -17.70 19.06
C PRO A 13 4.12 -18.86 19.89
N MET A 14 3.31 -19.89 20.06
CA MET A 14 3.70 -21.07 20.85
C MET A 14 4.83 -21.82 20.12
N PRO A 15 6.03 -21.94 20.73
CA PRO A 15 7.17 -22.58 20.08
C PRO A 15 6.84 -24.00 19.63
N GLU A 16 7.35 -24.40 18.47
CA GLU A 16 7.16 -25.72 17.84
C GLU A 16 5.72 -26.05 17.40
N VAL A 17 4.71 -25.27 17.80
CA VAL A 17 3.30 -25.43 17.37
C VAL A 17 2.92 -24.39 16.32
N GLU A 18 3.18 -23.12 16.61
CA GLU A 18 2.86 -22.01 15.72
C GLU A 18 4.09 -21.58 14.92
N LYS A 19 3.90 -21.35 13.63
CA LYS A 19 4.97 -20.90 12.72
C LYS A 19 4.60 -19.52 12.16
N PRO A 20 5.10 -18.42 12.76
CA PRO A 20 4.83 -17.07 12.26
C PRO A 20 5.38 -16.90 10.83
N LEU A 21 4.64 -16.18 9.99
CA LEU A 21 5.04 -15.87 8.60
C LEU A 21 5.62 -14.46 8.47
N PHE A 22 4.99 -13.49 9.14
CA PHE A 22 5.37 -12.09 9.16
C PHE A 22 5.02 -11.50 10.53
N GLU A 23 5.67 -10.38 10.88
CA GLU A 23 5.38 -9.61 12.08
C GLU A 23 4.84 -8.22 11.70
N LEU A 24 3.79 -7.76 12.39
CA LEU A 24 3.26 -6.40 12.23
C LEU A 24 4.02 -5.47 13.18
N VAL A 25 5.03 -4.77 12.65
CA VAL A 25 5.89 -3.88 13.46
C VAL A 25 5.25 -2.51 13.70
N SER A 26 4.59 -1.96 12.69
CA SER A 26 3.90 -0.66 12.78
C SER A 26 2.80 -0.55 11.73
N ALA A 27 1.84 0.35 11.96
CA ALA A 27 0.78 0.69 11.01
C ALA A 27 0.56 2.21 11.03
N ALA A 28 0.35 2.79 9.85
CA ALA A 28 0.10 4.22 9.67
C ALA A 28 -0.95 4.45 8.58
N GLN A 29 -1.65 5.58 8.67
CA GLN A 29 -2.62 6.03 7.67
C GLN A 29 -2.49 7.55 7.50
N THR A 30 -2.67 8.03 6.28
CA THR A 30 -2.72 9.46 5.97
C THR A 30 -3.73 9.74 4.86
N ILE A 31 -4.20 10.98 4.77
CA ILE A 31 -5.04 11.46 3.69
C ILE A 31 -4.16 12.38 2.83
N ILE A 32 -4.10 12.10 1.52
CA ILE A 32 -3.34 12.93 0.59
C ILE A 32 -4.07 14.27 0.43
N PRO A 33 -3.38 15.43 0.58
CA PRO A 33 -4.00 16.72 0.30
C PRO A 33 -4.51 16.81 -1.14
N ASP A 34 -5.60 17.54 -1.36
CA ASP A 34 -6.22 17.76 -2.68
C ASP A 34 -6.65 16.48 -3.42
N SER A 35 -6.83 15.37 -2.69
CA SER A 35 -7.28 14.08 -3.23
C SER A 35 -8.77 13.82 -3.07
N ASP A 36 -9.55 14.79 -2.60
CA ASP A 36 -11.01 14.66 -2.48
C ASP A 36 -11.61 14.26 -3.84
N GLY A 37 -12.45 13.23 -3.82
CA GLY A 37 -13.07 12.65 -5.00
C GLY A 37 -12.13 11.99 -6.00
N ALA A 38 -10.86 11.75 -5.64
CA ALA A 38 -9.92 11.04 -6.51
C ALA A 38 -10.33 9.58 -6.73
N ILE A 39 -10.88 8.94 -5.70
CA ILE A 39 -11.47 7.59 -5.76
C ILE A 39 -12.78 7.64 -4.99
N ASP A 40 -13.91 7.64 -5.70
CA ASP A 40 -15.24 7.77 -5.11
C ASP A 40 -16.15 6.60 -5.47
N LEU A 41 -16.94 6.18 -4.48
CA LEU A 41 -17.98 5.18 -4.65
C LEU A 41 -19.31 5.75 -4.15
N HIS A 42 -20.33 5.74 -5.01
CA HIS A 42 -21.68 6.13 -4.62
C HIS A 42 -22.63 4.94 -4.72
N LEU A 43 -23.21 4.56 -3.59
CA LEU A 43 -24.30 3.60 -3.53
C LEU A 43 -25.62 4.28 -3.94
N ARG A 44 -26.27 3.75 -4.97
CA ARG A 44 -27.52 4.25 -5.54
C ARG A 44 -28.46 3.07 -5.77
N GLU A 45 -29.70 3.34 -6.20
CA GLU A 45 -30.67 2.29 -6.57
C GLU A 45 -30.16 1.40 -7.71
N VAL A 46 -29.28 1.94 -8.57
CA VAL A 46 -28.59 1.19 -9.64
C VAL A 46 -27.39 0.37 -9.13
N GLY A 47 -27.20 0.27 -7.82
CA GLY A 47 -26.05 -0.37 -7.20
C GLY A 47 -24.89 0.59 -6.92
N LEU A 48 -23.68 0.05 -6.92
CA LEU A 48 -22.46 0.78 -6.60
C LEU A 48 -21.88 1.43 -7.87
N THR A 49 -21.84 2.75 -7.91
CA THR A 49 -21.20 3.51 -9.00
C THR A 49 -19.81 3.97 -8.57
N PHE A 50 -18.84 3.85 -9.47
CA PHE A 50 -17.42 4.10 -9.19
C PHE A 50 -16.90 5.24 -10.06
N HIS A 51 -16.19 6.19 -9.44
CA HIS A 51 -15.53 7.31 -10.11
C HIS A 51 -14.06 7.31 -9.73
N LEU A 52 -13.20 7.39 -10.74
CA LEU A 52 -11.76 7.40 -10.58
C LEU A 52 -11.16 8.55 -11.37
N ARG A 53 -10.47 9.48 -10.70
CA ARG A 53 -9.73 10.54 -11.37
C ARG A 53 -8.47 9.97 -12.02
N LYS A 54 -8.11 10.54 -13.18
CA LYS A 54 -6.95 10.08 -13.97
C LYS A 54 -5.60 10.35 -13.30
N ASP A 55 -5.56 11.28 -12.35
CA ASP A 55 -4.35 11.73 -11.66
C ASP A 55 -4.06 10.97 -10.36
N VAL A 56 -4.86 9.94 -10.01
CA VAL A 56 -4.60 9.08 -8.85
C VAL A 56 -3.17 8.49 -8.83
N PRO A 57 -2.61 7.96 -9.93
CA PRO A 57 -1.22 7.49 -9.93
C PRO A 57 -0.22 8.57 -9.52
N GLU A 58 -0.42 9.81 -10.00
CA GLU A 58 0.45 10.94 -9.70
C GLU A 58 0.30 11.42 -8.25
N LEU A 59 -0.93 11.43 -7.72
CA LEU A 59 -1.19 11.72 -6.31
C LEU A 59 -0.46 10.73 -5.40
N ILE A 60 -0.53 9.43 -5.70
CA ILE A 60 0.15 8.39 -4.91
C ILE A 60 1.67 8.56 -5.00
N SER A 61 2.23 8.68 -6.22
CA SER A 61 3.67 8.77 -6.41
C SER A 61 4.28 10.03 -5.78
N LYS A 62 3.58 11.16 -5.77
CA LYS A 62 4.06 12.37 -5.08
C LYS A 62 4.16 12.21 -3.56
N ASN A 63 3.36 11.32 -2.97
CA ASN A 63 3.23 11.23 -1.51
C ASN A 63 3.87 9.97 -0.90
N ILE A 64 4.14 8.91 -1.69
CA ILE A 64 4.64 7.63 -1.18
C ILE A 64 5.96 7.75 -0.40
N GLU A 65 6.89 8.59 -0.88
CA GLU A 65 8.20 8.78 -0.26
C GLU A 65 8.09 9.40 1.14
N LYS A 66 7.11 10.29 1.35
CA LYS A 66 6.83 10.85 2.68
C LYS A 66 6.38 9.75 3.65
N SER A 67 5.45 8.90 3.22
CA SER A 67 4.95 7.78 4.03
C SER A 67 6.05 6.79 4.39
N LEU A 68 6.94 6.46 3.45
CA LEU A 68 8.10 5.59 3.71
C LEU A 68 9.04 6.22 4.73
N ASN A 69 9.36 7.50 4.57
CA ASN A 69 10.21 8.21 5.52
C ASN A 69 9.60 8.24 6.93
N GLU A 70 8.28 8.48 7.06
CA GLU A 70 7.60 8.47 8.35
C GLU A 70 7.66 7.08 9.03
N ALA A 71 7.54 6.00 8.27
CA ALA A 71 7.57 4.63 8.80
C ALA A 71 8.99 4.12 9.12
N PHE A 72 9.96 4.38 8.24
CA PHE A 72 11.26 3.71 8.24
C PHE A 72 12.42 4.55 8.79
N LYS A 73 12.31 5.88 8.78
CA LYS A 73 13.33 6.76 9.37
C LYS A 73 13.58 6.50 10.86
N PRO A 74 12.57 6.22 11.72
CA PRO A 74 12.80 5.91 13.13
C PRO A 74 13.67 4.66 13.36
N ILE A 75 13.71 3.74 12.39
CA ILE A 75 14.52 2.51 12.43
C ILE A 75 15.74 2.57 11.50
N GLY A 76 16.05 3.75 10.95
CA GLY A 76 17.28 3.99 10.18
C GLY A 76 17.31 3.40 8.77
N ILE A 77 16.16 3.02 8.20
CA ILE A 77 16.09 2.49 6.83
C ILE A 77 15.74 3.63 5.86
N SER A 78 16.54 3.75 4.80
CA SER A 78 16.33 4.71 3.71
C SER A 78 16.56 4.14 2.32
N ASP A 79 17.04 2.89 2.22
CA ASP A 79 17.15 2.17 0.95
C ASP A 79 15.84 1.41 0.70
N TRP A 80 15.01 1.95 -0.19
CA TRP A 80 13.72 1.35 -0.53
C TRP A 80 13.87 0.01 -1.24
N ASP A 81 14.99 -0.22 -1.92
CA ASP A 81 15.28 -1.47 -2.62
C ASP A 81 15.80 -2.56 -1.67
N SER A 82 16.16 -2.24 -0.43
CA SER A 82 16.49 -3.27 0.57
C SER A 82 15.25 -3.96 1.15
N LEU A 83 14.06 -3.39 0.96
CA LEU A 83 12.79 -3.90 1.47
C LEU A 83 12.16 -4.93 0.51
N PHE A 84 11.37 -5.86 1.06
CA PHE A 84 10.38 -6.57 0.27
C PHE A 84 9.12 -5.69 0.14
N TRP A 85 8.41 -5.80 -0.98
CA TRP A 85 7.30 -4.90 -1.30
C TRP A 85 6.00 -5.67 -1.47
N ILE A 86 4.94 -5.10 -0.89
CA ILE A 86 3.56 -5.52 -1.12
C ILE A 86 2.77 -4.23 -1.35
N ALA A 87 2.46 -3.95 -2.61
CA ALA A 87 1.63 -2.81 -3.00
C ALA A 87 0.25 -3.30 -3.43
N HIS A 88 -0.81 -2.56 -3.07
CA HIS A 88 -2.14 -2.88 -3.58
C HIS A 88 -2.19 -2.61 -5.10
N PRO A 89 -2.52 -3.61 -5.95
CA PRO A 89 -2.47 -3.48 -7.40
C PRO A 89 -3.75 -2.81 -7.94
N GLY A 90 -4.02 -1.57 -7.52
CA GLY A 90 -5.22 -0.81 -7.94
C GLY A 90 -5.23 -0.47 -9.44
N GLY A 91 -4.07 -0.46 -10.09
CA GLY A 91 -3.93 -0.31 -11.53
C GLY A 91 -2.46 -0.22 -11.94
N ARG A 92 -2.14 -0.67 -13.16
CA ARG A 92 -0.75 -0.72 -13.66
C ARG A 92 -0.01 0.61 -13.54
N ALA A 93 -0.66 1.71 -13.92
CA ALA A 93 -0.05 3.05 -13.86
C ALA A 93 0.38 3.48 -12.45
N ILE A 94 -0.28 2.97 -11.40
CA ILE A 94 0.10 3.25 -10.01
C ILE A 94 1.42 2.54 -9.69
N LEU A 95 1.53 1.25 -10.03
CA LEU A 95 2.73 0.45 -9.78
C LEU A 95 3.92 0.99 -10.56
N ASP A 96 3.74 1.26 -11.86
CA ASP A 96 4.79 1.81 -12.73
C ASP A 96 5.31 3.16 -12.18
N GLN A 97 4.43 4.02 -11.65
CA GLN A 97 4.85 5.30 -11.08
C GLN A 97 5.50 5.17 -9.70
N ILE A 98 5.09 4.22 -8.86
CA ILE A 98 5.76 3.94 -7.58
C ILE A 98 7.18 3.42 -7.85
N GLU A 99 7.33 2.44 -8.74
CA GLU A 99 8.62 1.89 -9.14
C GLU A 99 9.56 3.01 -9.63
N ALA A 100 9.08 3.82 -10.58
CA ALA A 100 9.86 4.92 -11.14
C ALA A 100 10.21 6.00 -10.09
N LYS A 101 9.26 6.37 -9.23
CA LYS A 101 9.45 7.41 -8.20
C LYS A 101 10.50 7.01 -7.15
N LEU A 102 10.52 5.73 -6.78
CA LEU A 102 11.38 5.20 -5.74
C LEU A 102 12.64 4.52 -6.30
N ALA A 103 12.78 4.48 -7.63
CA ALA A 103 13.86 3.79 -8.35
C ALA A 103 14.04 2.33 -7.90
N LEU A 104 12.92 1.62 -7.72
CA LEU A 104 12.93 0.21 -7.36
C LEU A 104 13.42 -0.65 -8.52
N LYS A 105 14.05 -1.78 -8.21
CA LYS A 105 14.37 -2.77 -9.26
C LYS A 105 13.10 -3.46 -9.79
N PRO A 106 13.10 -3.94 -11.05
CA PRO A 106 11.93 -4.56 -11.67
C PRO A 106 11.37 -5.78 -10.94
N GLU A 107 12.16 -6.45 -10.10
CA GLU A 107 11.73 -7.59 -9.30
C GLU A 107 10.96 -7.21 -8.01
N LYS A 108 10.75 -5.92 -7.74
CA LYS A 108 10.10 -5.46 -6.49
C LYS A 108 8.58 -5.44 -6.56
N LEU A 109 7.97 -5.09 -7.69
CA LEU A 109 6.53 -4.82 -7.82
C LEU A 109 5.85 -5.64 -8.92
#